data_AF-A0AA48H0Y3-F1
#
_entry.id   AF-A0AA48H0Y3-F1
#
_cell.length_a   1.000
_cell.length_b   1.000
_cell.length_c   1.000
_cell.angle_alpha   90.00
_cell.angle_beta   90.00
_cell.angle_gamma   90.00
#
_symmetry.space_group_name_H-M   'P 1'
#
loop_
_entity.id
_entity.type
_entity.pdbx_description
1 polymer ?
#
loop_
_entity_poly.entity_id
_entity_poly.type
_entity_poly.pdbx_seq_one_letter_code
_entity_poly.pdbx_strand_id
1 'polypeptide(L)'
;MISLSPVRIVALAAVFASASAPAIAREPVTLERSSQWNVDFARDKCRLAAMFGGTDNQHLLFFEQHYPNARAGLTVAGPALKHFRSRSRTDLSFYEGQESMRTEPFTGEVETVGNAVIYSNVHVEHGTDSFESEQDGLPQLDIGLAERIEFVSVSQRGNEVRFATGSLGEAFKVLNTCTQDMVRFWGLDVDQHLGASRMPEWLNENAVARRIASEYPRSALMRGEQAILRMRVIVGTDGKVERCEINGATTTEKLESPACAEMEDAEFSPALDANGQPFRSFYATSIIYQIRQ
;
A
#
# COMPACT_ATOMS: atom_id res chain seq x y z
N MET A 1 -90.49 18.21 24.28
CA MET A 1 -89.98 17.34 23.21
C MET A 1 -89.18 18.19 22.23
N ILE A 2 -87.86 18.28 22.40
CA ILE A 2 -86.93 18.74 21.35
C ILE A 2 -85.68 17.86 21.47
N SER A 3 -85.30 17.28 20.32
CA SER A 3 -84.41 16.14 20.13
C SER A 3 -82.92 16.54 20.19
N LEU A 4 -82.11 15.74 20.87
CA LEU A 4 -80.64 15.84 20.89
C LEU A 4 -80.06 15.05 19.71
N SER A 5 -79.32 15.72 18.81
CA SER A 5 -78.47 15.07 17.78
C SER A 5 -77.03 14.96 18.27
N PRO A 6 -76.32 13.83 18.07
CA PRO A 6 -74.91 13.72 18.39
C PRO A 6 -74.06 14.27 17.25
N VAL A 7 -73.21 15.25 17.55
CA VAL A 7 -72.18 15.75 16.63
C VAL A 7 -71.06 14.70 16.55
N ARG A 8 -70.88 14.11 15.36
CA ARG A 8 -69.76 13.21 15.05
C ARG A 8 -68.47 14.02 14.92
N ILE A 9 -67.52 13.79 15.82
CA ILE A 9 -66.15 14.28 15.70
C ILE A 9 -65.43 13.41 14.67
N VAL A 10 -65.13 13.96 13.50
CA VAL A 10 -64.25 13.32 12.50
C VAL A 10 -62.82 13.64 12.89
N ALA A 11 -62.10 12.66 13.43
CA ALA A 11 -60.67 12.76 13.70
C ALA A 11 -59.90 12.69 12.38
N LEU A 12 -59.31 13.82 11.96
CA LEU A 12 -58.43 13.89 10.81
C LEU A 12 -57.07 13.29 11.20
N ALA A 13 -56.83 12.03 10.86
CA ALA A 13 -55.53 11.40 11.02
C ALA A 13 -54.57 11.95 9.94
N ALA A 14 -53.70 12.89 10.33
CA ALA A 14 -52.62 13.37 9.50
C ALA A 14 -51.55 12.28 9.36
N VAL A 15 -51.54 11.60 8.21
CA VAL A 15 -50.46 10.69 7.82
C VAL A 15 -49.23 11.55 7.50
N PHE A 16 -48.29 11.66 8.43
CA PHE A 16 -46.95 12.17 8.14
C PHE A 16 -46.22 11.14 7.28
N ALA A 17 -46.23 11.33 5.97
CA ALA A 17 -45.33 10.63 5.08
C ALA A 17 -43.90 11.14 5.34
N SER A 18 -43.12 10.37 6.11
CA SER A 18 -41.68 10.58 6.25
C SER A 18 -41.05 10.36 4.88
N ALA A 19 -40.86 11.44 4.12
CA ALA A 19 -40.06 11.40 2.91
C ALA A 19 -38.60 11.14 3.33
N SER A 20 -38.17 9.89 3.25
CA SER A 20 -36.76 9.52 3.31
C SER A 20 -36.07 10.17 2.11
N ALA A 21 -35.53 11.38 2.30
CA ALA A 21 -34.66 11.97 1.30
C ALA A 21 -33.46 11.02 1.11
N PRO A 22 -33.12 10.60 -0.12
CA PRO A 22 -31.91 9.85 -0.34
C PRO A 22 -30.74 10.70 0.18
N ALA A 23 -29.83 10.08 0.92
CA ALA A 23 -28.61 10.74 1.34
C ALA A 23 -27.88 11.22 0.07
N ILE A 24 -27.86 12.53 -0.16
CA ILE A 24 -27.11 13.12 -1.28
C ILE A 24 -25.64 12.89 -0.94
N ALA A 25 -25.04 11.89 -1.57
CA ALA A 25 -23.59 11.73 -1.55
C ALA A 25 -22.98 13.03 -2.09
N ARG A 26 -22.02 13.60 -1.36
CA ARG A 26 -21.29 14.79 -1.84
C ARG A 26 -20.60 14.42 -3.16
N GLU A 27 -20.66 15.31 -4.14
CA GLU A 27 -19.91 15.13 -5.38
C GLU A 27 -18.43 14.92 -5.07
N PRO A 28 -17.77 13.93 -5.71
CA PRO A 28 -16.35 13.68 -5.51
C PRO A 28 -15.52 14.91 -5.86
N VAL A 29 -14.48 15.19 -5.07
CA VAL A 29 -13.46 16.16 -5.47
C VAL A 29 -12.52 15.48 -6.47
N THR A 30 -12.73 15.73 -7.76
CA THR A 30 -11.86 15.22 -8.81
C THR A 30 -10.71 16.18 -9.09
N LEU A 31 -9.49 15.65 -9.06
CA LEU A 31 -8.25 16.37 -9.26
C LEU A 31 -7.60 15.91 -10.57
N GLU A 32 -7.51 16.82 -11.53
CA GLU A 32 -6.81 16.58 -12.79
C GLU A 32 -5.29 16.55 -12.59
N ARG A 33 -4.59 15.68 -13.33
CA ARG A 33 -3.13 15.61 -13.29
C ARG A 33 -2.53 16.89 -13.90
N SER A 34 -1.69 17.57 -13.14
CA SER A 34 -1.05 18.85 -13.53
C SER A 34 0.43 18.73 -13.90
N SER A 35 1.03 17.55 -13.75
CA SER A 35 2.38 17.25 -14.25
C SER A 35 2.43 15.97 -15.09
N GLN A 36 3.58 15.73 -15.72
CA GLN A 36 3.90 14.38 -16.20
C GLN A 36 4.22 13.46 -15.01
N TRP A 37 4.17 12.16 -15.25
CA TRP A 37 4.73 11.16 -14.33
C TRP A 37 6.25 11.30 -14.30
N ASN A 38 6.81 11.37 -13.11
CA ASN A 38 8.24 11.36 -12.87
C ASN A 38 8.59 10.12 -12.05
N VAL A 39 9.77 9.56 -12.29
CA VAL A 39 10.24 8.38 -11.59
C VAL A 39 11.63 8.63 -10.98
N ASP A 40 11.78 8.30 -9.70
CA ASP A 40 13.03 8.34 -8.96
C ASP A 40 13.60 6.92 -8.87
N PHE A 41 14.69 6.68 -9.62
CA PHE A 41 15.48 5.44 -9.59
C PHE A 41 16.60 5.61 -8.56
N ALA A 42 16.23 5.52 -7.28
CA ALA A 42 17.19 5.57 -6.19
C ALA A 42 17.74 4.17 -5.89
N ARG A 43 18.81 4.10 -5.09
CA ARG A 43 19.48 2.84 -4.75
C ARG A 43 18.58 1.86 -3.99
N ASP A 44 17.70 2.38 -3.15
CA ASP A 44 16.91 1.64 -2.17
C ASP A 44 15.40 1.87 -2.30
N LYS A 45 14.96 2.61 -3.33
CA LYS A 45 13.56 2.86 -3.64
C LYS A 45 13.35 3.18 -5.11
N CYS A 46 12.16 2.86 -5.58
CA CYS A 46 11.62 3.25 -6.86
C CYS A 46 10.32 4.02 -6.59
N ARG A 47 10.28 5.31 -6.94
CA ARG A 47 9.09 6.15 -6.70
C ARG A 47 8.57 6.75 -7.99
N LEU A 48 7.31 6.47 -8.29
CA LEU A 48 6.56 7.03 -9.41
C LEU A 48 5.62 8.12 -8.87
N ALA A 49 5.77 9.38 -9.28
CA ALA A 49 5.06 10.52 -8.72
C ALA A 49 4.50 11.48 -9.78
N ALA A 50 3.35 12.10 -9.49
CA ALA A 50 2.79 13.19 -10.29
C ALA A 50 2.04 14.20 -9.41
N MET A 51 1.97 15.45 -9.89
CA MET A 51 1.18 16.52 -9.30
C MET A 51 -0.24 16.52 -9.87
N PHE A 52 -1.19 16.92 -9.04
CA PHE A 52 -2.61 17.03 -9.36
C PHE A 52 -3.18 18.34 -8.82
N GLY A 53 -4.29 18.79 -9.40
CA GLY A 53 -4.93 20.05 -9.03
C GLY A 53 -4.22 21.30 -9.57
N GLY A 54 -4.78 22.47 -9.23
CA GLY A 54 -4.24 23.78 -9.64
C GLY A 54 -3.20 24.33 -8.65
N THR A 55 -2.60 25.47 -8.99
CA THR A 55 -1.48 26.08 -8.22
C THR A 55 -1.81 26.33 -6.75
N ASP A 56 -3.02 26.79 -6.43
CA ASP A 56 -3.44 27.08 -5.05
C ASP A 56 -4.10 25.88 -4.32
N ASN A 57 -4.22 24.75 -5.02
CA ASN A 57 -4.86 23.53 -4.54
C ASN A 57 -4.09 22.32 -5.10
N GLN A 58 -2.78 22.34 -4.87
CA GLN A 58 -1.86 21.34 -5.39
C GLN A 58 -1.87 20.10 -4.51
N HIS A 59 -1.89 18.95 -5.17
CA HIS A 59 -1.82 17.64 -4.56
C HIS A 59 -0.70 16.83 -5.19
N LEU A 60 -0.23 15.83 -4.45
CA LEU A 60 0.76 14.88 -4.89
C LEU A 60 0.17 13.48 -4.75
N LEU A 61 0.40 12.64 -5.76
CA LEU A 61 0.22 11.21 -5.66
C LEU A 61 1.52 10.53 -6.05
N PHE A 62 1.95 9.56 -5.26
CA PHE A 62 3.04 8.68 -5.66
C PHE A 62 2.81 7.21 -5.27
N PHE A 63 3.34 6.34 -6.13
CA PHE A 63 3.54 4.92 -5.88
C PHE A 63 5.01 4.67 -5.55
N GLU A 64 5.29 3.76 -4.63
CA GLU A 64 6.67 3.44 -4.22
C GLU A 64 6.86 1.94 -3.97
N GLN A 65 8.03 1.43 -4.40
CA GLN A 65 8.52 0.09 -4.09
C GLN A 65 9.98 0.16 -3.62
N HIS A 66 10.37 -0.74 -2.72
CA HIS A 66 11.75 -0.85 -2.21
C HIS A 66 12.43 -2.17 -2.60
N TYR A 67 11.67 -3.02 -3.25
CA TYR A 67 12.04 -4.31 -3.81
C TYR A 67 10.91 -4.72 -4.77
N PRO A 68 11.19 -5.61 -5.74
CA PRO A 68 10.15 -6.16 -6.61
C PRO A 68 8.99 -6.75 -5.80
N ASN A 69 7.77 -6.35 -6.15
CA ASN A 69 6.54 -6.77 -5.47
C ASN A 69 5.34 -6.64 -6.42
N ALA A 70 4.29 -7.42 -6.19
CA ALA A 70 3.00 -7.27 -6.87
C ALA A 70 2.12 -6.14 -6.31
N ARG A 71 2.57 -5.50 -5.22
CA ARG A 71 1.94 -4.34 -4.57
C ARG A 71 2.88 -3.15 -4.60
N ALA A 72 2.32 -1.96 -4.54
CA ALA A 72 3.08 -0.73 -4.33
C ALA A 72 2.56 0.00 -3.08
N GLY A 73 3.45 0.67 -2.36
CA GLY A 73 3.01 1.71 -1.43
C GLY A 73 2.32 2.83 -2.23
N LEU A 74 1.25 3.39 -1.67
CA LEU A 74 0.49 4.48 -2.28
C LEU A 74 0.39 5.62 -1.28
N THR A 75 0.78 6.82 -1.69
CA THR A 75 0.52 8.04 -0.93
C THR A 75 -0.22 9.03 -1.79
N VAL A 76 -1.31 9.55 -1.27
CA VAL A 76 -1.99 10.73 -1.79
C VAL A 76 -1.89 11.85 -0.75
N ALA A 77 -1.55 13.06 -1.17
CA ALA A 77 -1.30 14.19 -0.29
C ALA A 77 -1.91 15.48 -0.85
N GLY A 78 -2.42 16.34 0.03
CA GLY A 78 -2.90 17.67 -0.32
C GLY A 78 -4.09 18.14 0.53
N PRO A 79 -4.53 19.40 0.35
CA PRO A 79 -5.50 20.08 1.22
C PRO A 79 -6.89 19.40 1.25
N ALA A 80 -7.28 18.67 0.20
CA ALA A 80 -8.54 17.92 0.16
C ALA A 80 -8.57 16.76 1.18
N LEU A 81 -7.41 16.32 1.68
CA LEU A 81 -7.28 15.19 2.60
C LEU A 81 -7.27 15.60 4.08
N LYS A 82 -7.41 16.89 4.40
CA LYS A 82 -7.33 17.44 5.78
C LYS A 82 -8.27 16.81 6.82
N HIS A 83 -9.34 16.18 6.37
CA HIS A 83 -10.35 15.57 7.24
C HIS A 83 -10.23 14.04 7.33
N PHE A 84 -9.30 13.42 6.59
CA PHE A 84 -9.01 12.01 6.71
C PHE A 84 -8.33 11.72 8.05
N ARG A 85 -8.69 10.59 8.64
CA ARG A 85 -8.19 10.12 9.93
C ARG A 85 -7.42 8.82 9.75
N SER A 86 -6.28 8.72 10.41
CA SER A 86 -5.45 7.52 10.47
C SER A 86 -6.26 6.33 11.00
N ARG A 87 -6.03 5.13 10.45
CA ARG A 87 -6.63 3.86 10.86
C ARG A 87 -8.17 3.91 10.93
N SER A 88 -8.78 4.76 10.12
CA SER A 88 -10.22 4.82 9.94
C SER A 88 -10.57 4.17 8.61
N ARG A 89 -11.70 3.44 8.59
CA ARG A 89 -12.21 2.81 7.36
C ARG A 89 -12.25 3.83 6.23
N THR A 90 -11.50 3.52 5.18
CA THR A 90 -11.37 4.31 3.96
C THR A 90 -11.65 3.39 2.80
N ASP A 91 -12.63 3.74 1.98
CA ASP A 91 -12.94 2.98 0.77
C ASP A 91 -11.98 3.44 -0.34
N LEU A 92 -11.38 2.48 -1.06
CA LEU A 92 -10.41 2.69 -2.14
C LEU A 92 -10.93 2.09 -3.44
N SER A 93 -10.77 2.81 -4.55
CA SER A 93 -11.06 2.30 -5.90
C SER A 93 -10.19 2.96 -6.97
N PHE A 94 -10.10 2.31 -8.13
CA PHE A 94 -9.20 2.68 -9.21
C PHE A 94 -9.88 2.94 -10.57
N TYR A 95 -11.12 2.49 -10.74
CA TYR A 95 -11.89 2.69 -11.99
C TYR A 95 -13.39 2.60 -11.72
N GLU A 96 -14.18 3.08 -12.68
CA GLU A 96 -15.64 3.06 -12.55
C GLU A 96 -16.21 1.64 -12.45
N GLY A 97 -17.20 1.47 -11.57
CA GLY A 97 -17.86 0.17 -11.34
C GLY A 97 -17.04 -0.86 -10.55
N GLN A 98 -15.81 -0.52 -10.11
CA GLN A 98 -15.08 -1.36 -9.16
C GLN A 98 -15.82 -1.40 -7.81
N GLU A 99 -15.97 -2.58 -7.22
CA GLU A 99 -16.39 -2.67 -5.82
C GLU A 99 -15.34 -1.98 -4.95
N SER A 100 -15.76 -0.99 -4.16
CA SER A 100 -14.82 -0.23 -3.34
C SER A 100 -14.22 -1.10 -2.24
N MET A 101 -12.90 -1.17 -2.21
CA MET A 101 -12.14 -1.97 -1.25
C MET A 101 -12.11 -1.24 0.09
N ARG A 102 -12.42 -1.96 1.17
CA ARG A 102 -12.39 -1.41 2.53
C ARG A 102 -10.98 -1.51 3.09
N THR A 103 -10.39 -0.38 3.44
CA THR A 103 -8.99 -0.29 3.90
C THR A 103 -8.84 0.54 5.16
N GLU A 104 -7.68 0.46 5.81
CA GLU A 104 -7.34 1.24 7.02
C GLU A 104 -5.96 1.92 6.88
N PRO A 105 -5.85 2.97 6.04
CA PRO A 105 -4.57 3.64 5.80
C PRO A 105 -4.09 4.45 7.01
N PHE A 106 -2.80 4.76 7.02
CA PHE A 106 -2.23 5.77 7.91
C PHE A 106 -2.51 7.16 7.36
N THR A 107 -2.42 8.17 8.23
CA THR A 107 -2.32 9.57 7.80
C THR A 107 -1.02 10.18 8.26
N GLY A 108 -0.50 11.11 7.46
CA GLY A 108 0.70 11.89 7.79
C GLY A 108 0.65 13.25 7.12
N GLU A 109 1.82 13.82 6.91
CA GLU A 109 1.99 15.09 6.20
C GLU A 109 3.17 14.96 5.24
N VAL A 110 2.99 15.45 4.02
CA VAL A 110 4.09 15.64 3.06
C VAL A 110 4.47 17.11 3.11
N GLU A 111 5.76 17.36 3.39
CA GLU A 111 6.31 18.71 3.44
C GLU A 111 5.92 19.50 2.17
N THR A 112 5.49 20.75 2.34
CA THR A 112 5.01 21.66 1.30
C THR A 112 3.69 21.30 0.58
N VAL A 113 3.16 20.08 0.74
CA VAL A 113 1.91 19.64 0.08
C VAL A 113 0.74 19.53 1.07
N GLY A 114 1.00 19.05 2.29
CA GLY A 114 0.02 18.96 3.38
C GLY A 114 -0.41 17.54 3.72
N ASN A 115 -1.62 17.38 4.25
CA ASN A 115 -2.11 16.11 4.80
C ASN A 115 -2.08 14.97 3.78
N ALA A 116 -1.67 13.80 4.23
CA ALA A 116 -1.51 12.62 3.39
C ALA A 116 -2.31 11.43 3.92
N VAL A 117 -2.80 10.61 3.01
CA VAL A 117 -3.31 9.25 3.24
C VAL A 117 -2.27 8.30 2.67
N ILE A 118 -1.80 7.37 3.50
CA ILE A 118 -0.61 6.56 3.25
C ILE A 118 -0.96 5.09 3.41
N TYR A 119 -0.71 4.34 2.34
CA TYR A 119 -0.80 2.90 2.30
C TYR A 119 0.60 2.30 2.16
N SER A 120 0.96 1.37 3.04
CA SER A 120 2.26 0.70 2.96
C SER A 120 2.38 -0.20 1.73
N ASN A 121 1.29 -0.88 1.35
CA ASN A 121 1.20 -1.74 0.18
C ASN A 121 -0.25 -1.81 -0.29
N VAL A 122 -0.47 -1.70 -1.60
CA VAL A 122 -1.78 -1.77 -2.23
C VAL A 122 -1.73 -2.60 -3.50
N HIS A 123 -2.73 -3.44 -3.68
CA HIS A 123 -3.03 -4.14 -4.93
C HIS A 123 -4.24 -3.50 -5.60
N VAL A 124 -4.28 -3.47 -6.93
CA VAL A 124 -5.34 -2.79 -7.70
C VAL A 124 -6.71 -3.43 -7.45
N GLU A 125 -6.77 -4.76 -7.35
CA GLU A 125 -8.03 -5.52 -7.17
C GLU A 125 -8.30 -5.97 -5.73
N HIS A 126 -7.26 -5.99 -4.88
CA HIS A 126 -7.34 -6.56 -3.52
C HIS A 126 -7.05 -5.54 -2.42
N GLY A 127 -6.69 -4.30 -2.78
CA GLY A 127 -6.41 -3.23 -1.83
C GLY A 127 -5.30 -3.66 -0.87
N THR A 128 -5.63 -3.69 0.43
CA THR A 128 -4.71 -4.10 1.50
C THR A 128 -4.88 -5.56 1.91
N ASP A 129 -5.87 -6.28 1.39
CA ASP A 129 -6.18 -7.65 1.80
C ASP A 129 -5.14 -8.62 1.25
N SER A 130 -4.96 -9.76 1.92
CA SER A 130 -4.10 -10.85 1.43
C SER A 130 -4.62 -11.39 0.10
N PHE A 131 -3.72 -11.66 -0.83
CA PHE A 131 -4.02 -12.38 -2.07
C PHE A 131 -2.85 -13.27 -2.42
N GLU A 132 -3.12 -14.37 -3.12
CA GLU A 132 -2.10 -15.24 -3.69
C GLU A 132 -1.77 -14.73 -5.09
N SER A 133 -0.51 -14.41 -5.33
CA SER A 133 -0.06 -14.06 -6.66
C SER A 133 -0.07 -15.31 -7.52
N GLU A 134 -0.78 -15.29 -8.65
CA GLU A 134 -0.73 -16.35 -9.66
C GLU A 134 0.57 -16.27 -10.50
N GLN A 135 1.37 -15.21 -10.32
CA GLN A 135 2.62 -15.01 -11.04
C GLN A 135 3.76 -15.83 -10.42
N ASP A 136 4.27 -16.78 -11.20
CA ASP A 136 5.57 -17.40 -10.97
C ASP A 136 6.69 -16.39 -11.26
N GLY A 137 7.82 -16.55 -10.58
CA GLY A 137 9.01 -15.76 -10.80
C GLY A 137 9.06 -14.46 -10.00
N LEU A 138 9.74 -13.46 -10.55
CA LEU A 138 9.95 -12.16 -9.90
C LEU A 138 8.61 -11.44 -9.74
N PRO A 139 8.16 -11.11 -8.51
CA PRO A 139 6.90 -10.41 -8.32
C PRO A 139 6.92 -9.01 -8.96
N GLN A 140 5.86 -8.69 -9.71
CA GLN A 140 5.74 -7.43 -10.44
C GLN A 140 4.35 -6.83 -10.32
N LEU A 141 4.25 -5.51 -10.51
CA LEU A 141 2.97 -4.86 -10.71
C LEU A 141 2.35 -5.35 -12.01
N ASP A 142 1.10 -5.80 -11.96
CA ASP A 142 0.36 -6.29 -13.11
C ASP A 142 0.03 -5.12 -14.07
N ILE A 143 0.57 -5.20 -15.30
CA ILE A 143 0.38 -4.16 -16.31
C ILE A 143 -1.04 -4.17 -16.88
N GLY A 144 -1.67 -5.33 -17.03
CA GLY A 144 -3.04 -5.44 -17.52
C GLY A 144 -4.05 -4.86 -16.53
N LEU A 145 -3.84 -5.05 -15.23
CA LEU A 145 -4.62 -4.35 -14.20
C LEU A 145 -4.33 -2.85 -14.20
N ALA A 146 -3.06 -2.45 -14.34
CA ALA A 146 -2.66 -1.04 -14.39
C ALA A 146 -3.24 -0.29 -15.60
N GLU A 147 -3.43 -0.98 -16.73
CA GLU A 147 -4.05 -0.42 -17.93
C GLU A 147 -5.51 -0.03 -17.72
N ARG A 148 -6.22 -0.77 -16.85
CA ARG A 148 -7.63 -0.55 -16.49
C ARG A 148 -7.84 0.59 -15.50
N ILE A 149 -6.77 1.10 -14.88
CA ILE A 149 -6.87 2.20 -13.93
C ILE A 149 -7.30 3.47 -14.65
N GLU A 150 -8.29 4.16 -14.09
CA GLU A 150 -8.78 5.46 -14.57
C GLU A 150 -8.44 6.57 -13.58
N PHE A 151 -8.45 6.23 -12.30
CA PHE A 151 -8.18 7.15 -11.20
C PHE A 151 -7.60 6.43 -9.98
N VAL A 152 -7.27 7.19 -8.95
CA VAL A 152 -7.12 6.69 -7.58
C VAL A 152 -8.10 7.46 -6.71
N SER A 153 -9.08 6.78 -6.13
CA SER A 153 -10.10 7.39 -5.27
C SER A 153 -9.97 6.92 -3.83
N VAL A 154 -9.89 7.86 -2.89
CA VAL A 154 -9.99 7.59 -1.46
C VAL A 154 -11.25 8.25 -0.92
N SER A 155 -12.08 7.47 -0.22
CA SER A 155 -13.33 7.97 0.37
C SER A 155 -13.41 7.63 1.85
N GLN A 156 -13.61 8.66 2.68
CA GLN A 156 -13.80 8.49 4.11
C GLN A 156 -14.98 9.34 4.60
N ARG A 157 -15.98 8.68 5.20
CA ARG A 157 -17.18 9.33 5.76
C ARG A 157 -17.90 10.24 4.74
N GLY A 158 -18.01 9.79 3.50
CA GLY A 158 -18.67 10.54 2.41
C GLY A 158 -17.85 11.69 1.84
N ASN A 159 -16.58 11.84 2.21
CA ASN A 159 -15.65 12.75 1.54
C ASN A 159 -14.79 11.91 0.58
N GLU A 160 -15.13 11.94 -0.70
CA GLU A 160 -14.38 11.29 -1.77
C GLU A 160 -13.43 12.29 -2.42
N VAL A 161 -12.16 11.88 -2.56
CA VAL A 161 -11.14 12.61 -3.31
C VAL A 161 -10.60 11.67 -4.37
N ARG A 162 -10.71 12.09 -5.63
CA ARG A 162 -10.35 11.30 -6.81
C ARG A 162 -9.21 11.97 -7.56
N PHE A 163 -8.12 11.24 -7.75
CA PHE A 163 -6.98 11.65 -8.56
C PHE A 163 -7.15 11.05 -9.95
N ALA A 164 -7.42 11.87 -10.97
CA ALA A 164 -7.60 11.42 -12.36
C ALA A 164 -6.24 11.02 -12.96
N THR A 165 -5.75 9.83 -12.61
CA THR A 165 -4.44 9.32 -13.03
C THR A 165 -4.42 8.98 -14.51
N GLY A 166 -5.57 8.57 -15.06
CA GLY A 166 -5.65 7.80 -16.29
C GLY A 166 -4.96 6.44 -16.14
N SER A 167 -4.78 5.77 -17.28
CA SER A 167 -4.09 4.48 -17.38
C SER A 167 -2.68 4.56 -16.80
N LEU A 168 -2.32 3.58 -15.96
CA LEU A 168 -1.01 3.47 -15.32
C LEU A 168 -0.11 2.41 -15.95
N GLY A 169 -0.53 1.73 -17.02
CA GLY A 169 0.22 0.63 -17.65
C GLY A 169 1.68 0.97 -17.95
N GLU A 170 1.93 2.02 -18.73
CA GLU A 170 3.30 2.47 -19.05
C GLU A 170 4.08 2.94 -17.81
N ALA A 171 3.40 3.59 -16.86
CA ALA A 171 4.03 4.08 -15.64
C ALA A 171 4.46 2.93 -14.71
N PHE A 172 3.65 1.88 -14.59
CA PHE A 172 3.95 0.68 -13.82
C PHE A 172 4.99 -0.18 -14.50
N LYS A 173 5.04 -0.20 -15.84
CA LYS A 173 6.14 -0.84 -16.59
C LYS A 173 7.49 -0.19 -16.27
N VAL A 174 7.53 1.14 -16.17
CA VAL A 174 8.74 1.87 -15.75
C VAL A 174 9.08 1.56 -14.28
N LEU A 175 8.09 1.46 -13.40
CA LEU A 175 8.31 1.12 -11.99
C LEU A 175 8.84 -0.31 -11.81
N ASN A 176 8.30 -1.28 -12.57
CA ASN A 176 8.83 -2.65 -12.64
C ASN A 176 10.26 -2.68 -13.18
N THR A 177 10.57 -1.86 -14.19
CA THR A 177 11.94 -1.73 -14.70
C THR A 177 12.89 -1.22 -13.61
N CYS A 178 12.46 -0.23 -12.83
CA CYS A 178 13.24 0.28 -11.72
C CYS A 178 13.55 -0.80 -10.67
N THR A 179 12.56 -1.59 -10.26
CA THR A 179 12.79 -2.65 -9.26
C THR A 179 13.62 -3.82 -9.82
N GLN A 180 13.55 -4.10 -11.13
CA GLN A 180 14.48 -5.01 -11.79
C GLN A 180 15.93 -4.49 -11.75
N ASP A 181 16.15 -3.19 -11.95
CA ASP A 181 17.49 -2.60 -11.83
C ASP A 181 18.04 -2.72 -10.40
N MET A 182 17.19 -2.70 -9.38
CA MET A 182 17.61 -3.01 -8.01
C MET A 182 18.13 -4.45 -7.91
N VAL A 183 17.46 -5.43 -8.52
CA VAL A 183 17.93 -6.83 -8.56
C VAL A 183 19.29 -6.94 -9.24
N ARG A 184 19.50 -6.24 -10.36
CA ARG A 184 20.83 -6.16 -11.02
C ARG A 184 21.88 -5.57 -10.09
N PHE A 185 21.54 -4.48 -9.41
CA PHE A 185 22.44 -3.82 -8.46
C PHE A 185 22.84 -4.73 -7.29
N TRP A 186 21.97 -5.67 -6.89
CA TRP A 186 22.29 -6.68 -5.87
C TRP A 186 23.19 -7.81 -6.38
N GLY A 187 23.58 -7.78 -7.66
CA GLY A 187 24.43 -8.78 -8.30
C GLY A 187 23.68 -10.06 -8.64
N LEU A 188 22.40 -9.95 -8.98
CA LEU A 188 21.52 -11.06 -9.35
C LEU A 188 21.07 -10.94 -10.81
N ASP A 189 20.78 -12.08 -11.44
CA ASP A 189 20.32 -12.15 -12.83
C ASP A 189 18.81 -11.92 -12.90
N VAL A 190 18.39 -10.79 -13.47
CA VAL A 190 16.96 -10.45 -13.60
C VAL A 190 16.22 -11.43 -14.48
N ASP A 191 16.79 -11.86 -15.61
CA ASP A 191 16.09 -12.71 -16.56
C ASP A 191 15.85 -14.10 -15.96
N GLN A 192 16.82 -14.59 -15.18
CA GLN A 192 16.64 -15.80 -14.38
C GLN A 192 15.51 -15.67 -13.35
N HIS A 193 15.40 -14.52 -12.68
CA HIS A 193 14.32 -14.28 -11.70
C HIS A 193 12.95 -14.14 -12.38
N LEU A 194 12.87 -13.48 -13.54
CA LEU A 194 11.64 -13.36 -14.31
C LEU A 194 11.13 -14.73 -14.77
N GLY A 195 12.04 -15.65 -15.11
CA GLY A 195 11.71 -17.02 -15.52
C GLY A 195 11.73 -18.06 -14.38
N ALA A 196 11.79 -17.63 -13.12
CA ALA A 196 11.87 -18.56 -11.99
C ALA A 196 10.51 -19.26 -11.79
N SER A 197 10.54 -20.57 -11.51
CA SER A 197 9.34 -21.32 -11.12
C SER A 197 8.99 -21.11 -9.65
N ARG A 198 9.97 -20.70 -8.84
CA ARG A 198 9.78 -20.42 -7.42
C ARG A 198 10.83 -19.45 -6.89
N MET A 199 10.40 -18.47 -6.10
CA MET A 199 11.28 -17.59 -5.33
C MET A 199 11.63 -18.21 -3.96
N PRO A 200 12.66 -17.72 -3.23
CA PRO A 200 13.01 -18.30 -1.94
C PRO A 200 11.86 -18.19 -0.93
N GLU A 201 11.59 -19.29 -0.22
CA GLU A 201 10.57 -19.34 0.83
C GLU A 201 11.22 -19.45 2.20
N TRP A 202 10.82 -18.60 3.14
CA TRP A 202 11.38 -18.57 4.49
C TRP A 202 10.75 -19.66 5.38
N LEU A 203 11.48 -20.75 5.61
CA LEU A 203 10.95 -21.96 6.25
C LEU A 203 10.76 -21.83 7.77
N ASN A 204 11.66 -21.11 8.43
CA ASN A 204 11.68 -20.95 9.88
C ASN A 204 11.29 -19.54 10.36
N GLU A 205 10.51 -18.81 9.55
CA GLU A 205 10.13 -17.41 9.78
C GLU A 205 9.64 -17.14 11.21
N ASN A 206 8.68 -17.94 11.70
CA ASN A 206 8.11 -17.77 13.04
C ASN A 206 9.13 -17.86 14.17
N ALA A 207 10.19 -18.66 14.02
CA ALA A 207 11.24 -18.78 15.03
C ALA A 207 12.14 -17.56 15.01
N VAL A 208 12.60 -17.14 13.82
CA VAL A 208 13.51 -16.00 13.65
C VAL A 208 12.80 -14.70 13.97
N ALA A 209 11.59 -14.46 13.45
CA ALA A 209 10.80 -13.25 13.70
C ALA A 209 10.52 -13.03 15.19
N ARG A 210 10.30 -14.11 15.97
CA ARG A 210 10.17 -14.02 17.43
C ARG A 210 11.45 -13.52 18.11
N ARG A 211 12.63 -13.94 17.65
CA ARG A 211 13.90 -13.46 18.16
C ARG A 211 14.17 -12.01 17.78
N ILE A 212 13.89 -11.64 16.52
CA ILE A 212 13.96 -10.24 16.05
C ILE A 212 13.08 -9.33 16.93
N ALA A 213 11.88 -9.80 17.29
CA ALA A 213 10.97 -9.06 18.15
C ALA A 213 11.45 -9.01 19.62
N SER A 214 12.02 -10.10 20.17
CA SER A 214 12.50 -10.13 21.55
C SER A 214 13.77 -9.30 21.77
N GLU A 215 14.63 -9.23 20.76
CA GLU A 215 15.88 -8.47 20.78
C GLU A 215 15.68 -6.99 20.38
N TYR A 216 14.45 -6.57 20.09
CA TYR A 216 14.18 -5.18 19.74
C TYR A 216 14.62 -4.23 20.88
N PRO A 217 15.47 -3.22 20.62
CA PRO A 217 16.13 -2.46 21.67
C PRO A 217 15.14 -1.86 22.68
N ARG A 218 15.28 -2.24 23.97
CA ARG A 218 14.46 -1.70 25.06
C ARG A 218 14.48 -0.17 25.11
N SER A 219 15.60 0.44 24.74
CA SER A 219 15.72 1.90 24.72
C SER A 219 14.85 2.54 23.61
N ALA A 220 14.71 1.90 22.44
CA ALA A 220 13.82 2.33 21.37
C ALA A 220 12.34 2.10 21.73
N LEU A 221 12.03 0.97 22.38
CA LEU A 221 10.70 0.70 22.96
C LEU A 221 10.28 1.78 23.97
N MET A 222 11.17 2.12 24.91
CA MET A 222 10.90 3.13 25.93
C MET A 222 10.73 4.55 25.35
N ARG A 223 11.32 4.84 24.18
CA ARG A 223 11.16 6.11 23.46
C ARG A 223 9.94 6.15 22.52
N GLY A 224 9.16 5.09 22.45
CA GLY A 224 7.98 5.04 21.58
C GLY A 224 8.33 4.92 20.09
N GLU A 225 9.57 4.55 19.74
CA GLU A 225 10.06 4.57 18.36
C GLU A 225 9.38 3.48 17.53
N GLN A 226 8.45 3.91 16.67
CA GLN A 226 7.89 3.10 15.59
C GLN A 226 8.75 3.28 14.35
N ALA A 227 9.11 2.18 13.71
CA ALA A 227 9.93 2.19 12.50
C ALA A 227 9.45 1.15 11.51
N ILE A 228 9.51 1.52 10.23
CA ILE A 228 9.46 0.57 9.13
C ILE A 228 10.89 0.38 8.65
N LEU A 229 11.41 -0.84 8.82
CA LEU A 229 12.73 -1.23 8.33
C LEU A 229 12.55 -2.14 7.13
N ARG A 230 13.30 -1.90 6.05
CA ARG A 230 13.25 -2.77 4.87
C ARG A 230 14.45 -3.68 4.88
N MET A 231 14.21 -4.97 5.02
CA MET A 231 15.25 -5.98 5.06
C MET A 231 15.32 -6.69 3.72
N ARG A 232 16.54 -6.91 3.24
CA ARG A 232 16.85 -7.74 2.08
C ARG A 232 17.87 -8.78 2.47
N VAL A 233 17.63 -10.02 2.05
CA VAL A 233 18.52 -11.15 2.25
C VAL A 233 18.85 -11.76 0.91
N ILE A 234 20.13 -12.03 0.67
CA ILE A 234 20.60 -12.83 -0.46
C ILE A 234 20.68 -14.28 -0.01
N VAL A 235 19.99 -15.14 -0.75
CA VAL A 235 19.83 -16.57 -0.46
C VAL A 235 20.64 -17.36 -1.48
N GLY A 236 21.52 -18.23 -0.99
CA GLY A 236 22.34 -19.12 -1.81
C GLY A 236 21.53 -20.26 -2.43
N THR A 237 22.17 -21.02 -3.31
CA THR A 237 21.55 -22.18 -3.99
C THR A 237 21.19 -23.32 -3.04
N ASP A 238 21.77 -23.33 -1.84
CA ASP A 238 21.51 -24.29 -0.76
C ASP A 238 20.42 -23.82 0.23
N GLY A 239 19.83 -22.64 0.00
CA GLY A 239 18.83 -22.06 0.90
C GLY A 239 19.42 -21.38 2.15
N LYS A 240 20.74 -21.18 2.21
CA LYS A 240 21.40 -20.44 3.30
C LYS A 240 21.53 -18.95 2.99
N VAL A 241 21.58 -18.15 4.05
CA VAL A 241 21.78 -16.71 3.96
C VAL A 241 23.24 -16.42 3.63
N GLU A 242 23.47 -15.71 2.52
CA GLU A 242 24.80 -15.24 2.14
C GLU A 242 25.06 -13.79 2.54
N ARG A 243 24.01 -12.96 2.57
CA ARG A 243 24.09 -11.54 2.93
C ARG A 243 22.75 -11.03 3.42
N CYS A 244 22.75 -10.20 4.46
CA CYS A 244 21.58 -9.44 4.89
C CYS A 244 21.91 -7.95 4.92
N GLU A 245 20.99 -7.12 4.43
CA GLU A 245 21.07 -5.67 4.47
C GLU A 245 19.72 -5.08 4.94
N ILE A 246 19.79 -4.02 5.75
CA ILE A 246 18.63 -3.23 6.15
C ILE A 246 18.77 -1.85 5.53
N ASN A 247 17.81 -1.48 4.69
CA ASN A 247 17.76 -0.18 4.03
C ASN A 247 16.69 0.70 4.67
N GLY A 248 17.11 1.85 5.18
CA GLY A 248 16.22 2.92 5.65
C GLY A 248 15.41 2.59 6.91
N ALA A 249 15.50 3.45 7.91
CA ALA A 249 14.46 3.60 8.91
C ALA A 249 13.66 4.86 8.55
N THR A 250 12.34 4.75 8.42
CA THR A 250 11.47 5.87 8.04
C THR A 250 11.51 7.07 9.01
N THR A 251 12.09 6.91 10.20
CA THR A 251 12.03 7.94 11.26
C THR A 251 13.32 8.08 12.08
N THR A 252 14.25 7.12 12.04
CA THR A 252 15.41 7.10 12.97
C THR A 252 16.70 6.64 12.28
N GLU A 253 17.62 7.56 11.99
CA GLU A 253 18.98 7.27 11.50
C GLU A 253 19.81 6.33 12.42
N LYS A 254 19.28 5.90 13.56
CA LYS A 254 20.01 5.21 14.64
C LYS A 254 19.36 3.93 15.15
N LEU A 255 18.33 3.39 14.49
CA LEU A 255 17.80 2.11 14.92
C LEU A 255 18.68 0.98 14.39
N GLU A 256 19.64 0.54 15.22
CA GLU A 256 20.34 -0.73 15.03
C GLU A 256 19.34 -1.86 15.29
N SER A 257 18.87 -2.48 14.21
CA SER A 257 17.94 -3.60 14.31
C SER A 257 18.68 -4.92 14.43
N PRO A 258 18.26 -5.82 15.33
CA PRO A 258 18.83 -7.17 15.43
C PRO A 258 18.48 -8.04 14.22
N ALA A 259 17.64 -7.57 13.29
CA ALA A 259 17.08 -8.39 12.23
C ALA A 259 18.14 -9.15 11.43
N CYS A 260 19.20 -8.47 10.95
CA CYS A 260 20.22 -9.17 10.17
C CYS A 260 21.08 -10.14 10.97
N ALA A 261 21.30 -9.90 12.27
CA ALA A 261 22.02 -10.86 13.12
C ALA A 261 21.17 -12.13 13.30
N GLU A 262 19.87 -11.97 13.54
CA GLU A 262 18.96 -13.11 13.65
C GLU A 262 18.73 -13.85 12.33
N MET A 263 18.87 -13.17 11.19
CA MET A 263 18.79 -13.77 9.86
C MET A 263 19.92 -14.76 9.56
N GLU A 264 21.04 -14.75 10.31
CA GLU A 264 22.10 -15.75 10.14
C GLU A 264 21.58 -17.19 10.35
N ASP A 265 20.59 -17.35 11.23
CA ASP A 265 19.93 -18.63 11.53
C ASP A 265 18.67 -18.86 10.68
N ALA A 266 18.39 -18.01 9.68
CA ALA A 266 17.25 -18.21 8.81
C ALA A 266 17.49 -19.37 7.82
N GLU A 267 16.45 -20.15 7.60
CA GLU A 267 16.45 -21.26 6.66
C GLU A 267 15.45 -20.98 5.55
N PHE A 268 15.92 -21.10 4.30
CA PHE A 268 15.09 -20.90 3.13
C PHE A 268 15.00 -22.19 2.29
N SER A 269 13.89 -22.37 1.58
CA SER A 269 13.94 -23.14 0.34
C SER A 269 14.61 -22.27 -0.74
N PRO A 270 15.50 -22.82 -1.59
CA PRO A 270 16.13 -22.02 -2.62
C PRO A 270 15.12 -21.64 -3.71
N ALA A 271 15.42 -20.55 -4.42
CA ALA A 271 14.74 -20.23 -5.66
C ALA A 271 15.04 -21.31 -6.70
N LEU A 272 14.05 -21.63 -7.54
CA LEU A 272 14.16 -22.62 -8.61
C LEU A 272 13.89 -21.97 -9.96
N ASP A 273 14.70 -22.28 -10.96
CA ASP A 273 14.44 -21.90 -12.35
C ASP A 273 13.28 -22.73 -12.95
N ALA A 274 12.93 -22.46 -14.21
CA ALA A 274 11.89 -23.23 -14.92
C ALA A 274 12.18 -24.74 -15.06
N ASN A 275 13.44 -25.17 -14.89
CA ASN A 275 13.86 -26.58 -14.94
C ASN A 275 13.95 -27.22 -13.54
N GLY A 276 13.62 -26.48 -12.48
CA GLY A 276 13.76 -26.93 -11.10
C GLY A 276 15.19 -26.89 -10.57
N GLN A 277 16.12 -26.21 -11.24
CA GLN A 277 17.49 -26.06 -10.76
C GLN A 277 17.57 -24.91 -9.75
N PRO A 278 18.21 -25.11 -8.59
CA PRO A 278 18.34 -24.05 -7.60
C PRO A 278 19.31 -22.98 -8.09
N PHE A 279 18.96 -21.73 -7.86
CA PHE A 279 19.82 -20.58 -8.18
C PHE A 279 19.85 -19.56 -7.06
N ARG A 280 20.89 -18.74 -7.05
CA ARG A 280 21.12 -17.69 -6.06
C ARG A 280 20.09 -16.58 -6.25
N SER A 281 19.40 -16.20 -5.19
CA SER A 281 18.26 -15.27 -5.28
C SER A 281 18.17 -14.37 -4.05
N PHE A 282 17.05 -13.68 -3.86
CA PHE A 282 16.81 -12.81 -2.72
C PHE A 282 15.46 -13.06 -2.07
N TYR A 283 15.38 -12.69 -0.80
CA TYR A 283 14.15 -12.48 -0.06
C TYR A 283 14.14 -11.04 0.44
N ALA A 284 13.01 -10.33 0.34
CA ALA A 284 12.89 -8.96 0.82
C ALA A 284 11.54 -8.75 1.50
N THR A 285 11.57 -8.04 2.63
CA THR A 285 10.37 -7.76 3.42
C THR A 285 10.49 -6.45 4.19
N SER A 286 9.37 -5.93 4.67
CA SER A 286 9.32 -4.77 5.55
C SER A 286 8.97 -5.21 6.97
N ILE A 287 9.85 -4.91 7.91
CA ILE A 287 9.64 -5.14 9.34
C ILE A 287 8.98 -3.89 9.91
N ILE A 288 7.77 -4.07 10.46
CA ILE A 288 6.99 -2.98 11.03
C ILE A 288 7.01 -3.12 12.55
N TYR A 289 7.75 -2.23 13.23
CA TYR A 289 7.73 -2.15 14.67
C TYR A 289 6.57 -1.27 15.14
N GLN A 290 5.56 -1.91 15.71
CA GLN A 290 4.42 -1.24 16.31
C GLN A 290 4.36 -1.51 17.81
N ILE A 291 4.38 -0.44 18.59
CA ILE A 291 3.97 -0.50 19.99
C ILE A 291 2.45 -0.55 20.00
N ARG A 292 1.89 -1.61 20.59
CA ARG A 292 0.45 -1.68 20.87
C ARG A 292 0.14 -0.61 21.92
N GLN A 293 -0.69 0.36 21.56
CA GLN A 293 -1.29 1.30 22.51
C GLN A 293 -2.46 0.63 23.22
#